data_AF-A0A4Z2E5B1-F1
#
_entry.id   AF-A0A4Z2E5B1-F1
#
_cell.length_a   1.000
_cell.length_b   1.000
_cell.length_c   1.000
_cell.angle_alpha   90.00
_cell.angle_beta   90.00
_cell.angle_gamma   90.00
#
_symmetry.space_group_name_H-M   'P 1'
#
loop_
_entity.id
_entity.type
_entity.pdbx_description
1 polymer ?
#
loop_
_entity_poly.entity_id
_entity_poly.type
_entity_poly.pdbx_seq_one_letter_code
_entity_poly.pdbx_strand_id
1 'polypeptide(L)'
;MLQSVKRALAIAPDHPWLHQCLVRFFKGVSESTELPQVVRTVLKQEITRLFGDSNAMSFNQAYLTKHSNSIPHRLAAAKMMVHLDSSTETKAAALASALDESLNNRTIQVLTWTSGGPYGHRNTWRGEESGGQIDRGKEAR
;
A
#
# COMPACT_ATOMS: atom_id res chain seq x y z
N MET A 1 -3.89 -8.39 -11.07
CA MET A 1 -2.95 -7.32 -10.69
C MET A 1 -1.49 -7.76 -10.42
N LEU A 2 -1.11 -9.04 -10.50
CA LEU A 2 0.30 -9.45 -10.27
C LEU A 2 1.25 -9.11 -11.44
N GLN A 3 0.78 -9.25 -12.68
CA GLN A 3 1.58 -8.95 -13.87
C GLN A 3 1.98 -7.47 -13.96
N SER A 4 1.08 -6.56 -13.58
CA SER A 4 1.36 -5.13 -13.52
C SER A 4 2.47 -4.82 -12.50
N VAL A 5 2.44 -5.48 -11.35
CA VAL A 5 3.46 -5.36 -10.32
C VAL A 5 4.83 -5.84 -10.82
N LYS A 6 4.88 -7.00 -11.49
CA LYS A 6 6.12 -7.53 -12.07
C LYS A 6 6.74 -6.57 -13.08
N ARG A 7 5.91 -6.00 -13.97
CA ARG A 7 6.35 -5.03 -14.96
C ARG A 7 6.86 -3.74 -14.30
N ALA A 8 6.16 -3.24 -13.29
CA ALA A 8 6.58 -2.05 -12.56
C ALA A 8 7.90 -2.28 -11.81
N LEU A 9 8.09 -3.45 -11.20
CA LEU A 9 9.33 -3.83 -10.53
C LEU A 9 10.52 -3.90 -11.49
N ALA A 10 10.30 -4.35 -12.73
CA ALA A 10 11.33 -4.37 -13.77
C ALA A 10 11.74 -2.96 -14.26
N ILE A 11 10.86 -1.97 -14.13
CA ILE A 11 11.11 -0.60 -14.61
C ILE A 11 11.71 0.27 -13.51
N ALA A 12 11.12 0.27 -12.30
CA ALA A 12 11.51 1.15 -11.21
C ALA A 12 11.31 0.45 -9.85
N PRO A 13 12.26 -0.42 -9.42
CA PRO A 13 12.08 -1.25 -8.23
C PRO A 13 12.04 -0.46 -6.92
N ASP A 14 12.73 0.68 -6.87
CA ASP A 14 12.82 1.53 -5.69
C ASP A 14 11.77 2.66 -5.67
N HIS A 15 10.71 2.58 -6.48
CA HIS A 15 9.72 3.64 -6.54
C HIS A 15 8.79 3.63 -5.30
N PRO A 16 8.63 4.76 -4.56
CA PRO A 16 7.83 4.82 -3.33
C PRO A 16 6.36 4.41 -3.47
N TRP A 17 5.77 4.64 -4.64
CA TRP A 17 4.39 4.21 -4.90
C TRP A 17 4.31 2.70 -5.17
N LEU A 18 5.33 2.13 -5.83
CA LEU A 18 5.38 0.69 -6.06
C LEU A 18 5.46 -0.04 -4.73
N HIS A 19 6.32 0.41 -3.81
CA HIS A 19 6.41 -0.12 -2.44
C HIS A 19 5.04 -0.19 -1.74
N GLN A 20 4.25 0.89 -1.83
CA GLN A 20 2.90 0.93 -1.25
C GLN A 20 1.96 -0.10 -1.89
N CYS A 21 2.00 -0.23 -3.22
CA CYS A 21 1.22 -1.25 -3.92
C CYS A 21 1.59 -2.67 -3.47
N LEU A 22 2.88 -2.94 -3.26
CA LEU A 22 3.37 -4.26 -2.84
C LEU A 22 2.90 -4.63 -1.44
N VAL A 23 3.05 -3.72 -0.48
CA VAL A 23 2.63 -3.98 0.90
C VAL A 23 1.11 -4.18 1.00
N ARG A 24 0.31 -3.35 0.30
CA ARG A 24 -1.16 -3.50 0.26
C ARG A 24 -1.56 -4.81 -0.40
N PHE A 25 -0.87 -5.21 -1.46
CA PHE A 25 -1.10 -6.49 -2.11
C PHE A 25 -0.81 -7.66 -1.16
N PHE A 26 0.32 -7.65 -0.45
CA PHE A 26 0.67 -8.69 0.51
C PHE A 26 -0.37 -8.82 1.63
N LYS A 27 -0.77 -7.69 2.23
CA LYS A 27 -1.80 -7.66 3.27
C LYS A 27 -3.12 -8.23 2.73
N GLY A 28 -3.55 -7.78 1.55
CA GLY A 28 -4.76 -8.27 0.90
C GLY A 28 -4.73 -9.78 0.63
N VAL A 29 -3.63 -10.33 0.12
CA VAL A 29 -3.50 -11.79 -0.11
C VAL A 29 -3.53 -12.58 1.21
N SER A 30 -2.95 -12.02 2.26
CA SER A 30 -2.90 -12.65 3.59
C SER A 30 -4.28 -12.71 4.25
N GLU A 31 -5.05 -11.62 4.14
CA GLU A 31 -6.38 -11.47 4.75
C GLU A 31 -7.51 -12.07 3.91
N SER A 32 -7.30 -12.30 2.60
CA SER A 32 -8.34 -12.82 1.71
C SER A 32 -8.67 -14.29 2.00
N THR A 33 -9.76 -14.54 2.71
CA THR A 33 -10.27 -15.89 3.04
C THR A 33 -10.97 -16.59 1.88
N GLU A 34 -11.50 -15.84 0.90
CA GLU A 34 -12.34 -16.38 -0.18
C GLU A 34 -11.58 -16.76 -1.47
N LEU A 35 -10.24 -16.71 -1.47
CA LEU A 35 -9.46 -17.04 -2.65
C LEU A 35 -9.41 -18.56 -2.87
N PRO A 36 -9.68 -19.06 -4.09
CA PRO A 36 -9.50 -20.46 -4.43
C PRO A 36 -8.08 -20.94 -4.08
N GLN A 37 -7.97 -22.16 -3.56
CA GLN A 37 -6.70 -22.71 -3.07
C GLN A 37 -5.58 -22.62 -4.11
N VAL A 38 -5.88 -22.89 -5.39
CA VAL A 38 -4.93 -22.79 -6.50
C VAL A 38 -4.39 -21.36 -6.66
N VAL A 39 -5.27 -20.36 -6.59
CA VAL A 39 -4.89 -18.95 -6.69
C VAL A 39 -4.04 -18.54 -5.49
N ARG A 40 -4.43 -18.95 -4.27
CA ARG A 40 -3.65 -18.72 -3.04
C ARG A 40 -2.24 -19.28 -3.14
N THR A 41 -2.07 -20.49 -3.69
CA THR A 41 -0.75 -21.12 -3.86
C THR A 41 0.12 -20.33 -4.83
N VAL A 42 -0.41 -19.96 -6.00
CA VAL A 42 0.33 -19.17 -6.99
C VAL A 42 0.74 -17.81 -6.41
N LEU A 43 -0.16 -17.15 -5.69
CA LEU A 43 0.11 -15.86 -5.06
C LEU A 43 1.18 -15.98 -3.97
N LYS A 44 1.12 -17.00 -3.11
CA LYS A 44 2.16 -17.24 -2.10
C LYS A 44 3.52 -17.51 -2.72
N GLN A 45 3.59 -18.39 -3.73
CA GLN A 45 4.84 -18.70 -4.44
C GLN A 45 5.46 -17.46 -5.09
N GLU A 46 4.64 -16.64 -5.74
CA GLU A 46 5.10 -15.43 -6.40
C GLU A 46 5.52 -14.35 -5.40
N ILE A 47 4.85 -14.25 -4.26
CA ILE A 47 5.26 -13.37 -3.16
C ILE A 47 6.61 -13.84 -2.60
N THR A 48 6.78 -15.13 -2.31
CA THR A 48 8.06 -15.67 -1.82
C THR A 48 9.18 -15.45 -2.84
N ARG A 49 8.88 -15.54 -4.14
CA ARG A 49 9.87 -15.25 -5.20
C ARG A 49 10.28 -13.79 -5.27
N LEU A 50 9.36 -12.86 -5.03
CA LEU A 50 9.60 -11.41 -5.14
C LEU A 50 10.19 -10.81 -3.86
N PHE A 51 9.81 -11.34 -2.68
CA PHE A 51 10.13 -10.76 -1.37
C PHE A 51 10.96 -11.69 -0.47
N GLY A 52 11.26 -12.90 -0.92
CA GLY A 52 11.81 -13.96 -0.08
C GLY A 52 10.83 -14.42 0.99
N ASP A 53 11.35 -15.02 2.06
CA ASP A 53 10.58 -15.43 3.24
C ASP A 53 10.27 -14.27 4.20
N SER A 54 10.39 -13.03 3.70
CA SER A 54 10.14 -11.82 4.49
C SER A 54 8.65 -11.55 4.65
N ASN A 55 8.23 -11.09 5.83
CA ASN A 55 6.87 -10.63 6.06
C ASN A 55 6.70 -9.16 5.65
N ALA A 56 5.47 -8.69 5.46
CA ALA A 56 5.23 -7.30 5.04
C ALA A 56 5.80 -6.25 6.00
N MET A 57 5.87 -6.53 7.31
CA MET A 57 6.46 -5.61 8.29
C MET A 57 7.98 -5.52 8.14
N SER A 58 8.67 -6.66 8.02
CA SER A 58 10.12 -6.73 7.83
C SER A 58 10.51 -6.15 6.48
N PHE A 59 9.70 -6.36 5.44
CA PHE A 59 9.88 -5.72 4.13
C PHE A 59 9.75 -4.19 4.23
N ASN A 60 8.74 -3.68 4.96
CA ASN A 60 8.58 -2.25 5.16
C ASN A 60 9.72 -1.63 5.97
N GLN A 61 10.23 -2.32 6.99
CA GLN A 61 11.39 -1.87 7.76
C GLN A 61 12.67 -1.87 6.91
N ALA A 62 12.93 -2.93 6.13
CA ALA A 62 14.09 -3.00 5.26
C ALA A 62 14.09 -1.84 4.23
N TYR A 63 12.92 -1.50 3.69
CA TYR A 63 12.76 -0.37 2.78
C TYR A 63 13.08 0.97 3.46
N LEU A 64 12.63 1.17 4.70
CA LEU A 64 12.93 2.37 5.48
C LEU A 64 14.43 2.51 5.77
N THR A 65 15.11 1.42 6.12
CA THR A 65 16.55 1.41 6.38
C THR A 65 17.35 1.74 5.12
N LYS A 66 16.95 1.19 3.96
CA LYS A 66 17.62 1.43 2.68
C LYS A 66 17.45 2.87 2.16
N HIS A 67 16.28 3.49 2.38
CA HIS A 67 15.92 4.79 1.81
C HIS A 67 15.64 5.86 2.88
N SER A 68 16.40 5.83 3.98
CA SER A 68 16.26 6.74 5.13
C SER A 68 16.58 8.21 4.80
N ASN A 69 17.29 8.45 3.70
CA ASN A 69 17.69 9.78 3.24
C ASN A 69 16.67 10.45 2.29
N SER A 70 15.57 9.77 1.94
CA SER A 70 14.60 10.27 0.97
C SER A 70 13.20 10.41 1.57
N ILE A 71 12.70 11.65 1.62
CA ILE A 71 11.36 11.98 2.13
C ILE A 71 10.24 11.15 1.49
N PRO A 72 10.13 11.01 0.16
CA PRO A 72 9.02 10.25 -0.44
C PRO A 72 9.07 8.76 -0.09
N HIS A 73 10.26 8.20 0.12
CA HIS A 73 10.43 6.79 0.51
C HIS A 73 10.05 6.59 1.99
N ARG A 74 10.49 7.50 2.87
CA ARG A 74 10.10 7.50 4.28
C ARG A 74 8.61 7.65 4.47
N LEU A 75 7.97 8.55 3.71
CA LEU A 75 6.54 8.77 3.78
C LEU A 75 5.76 7.54 3.29
N ALA A 76 6.21 6.91 2.20
CA ALA A 76 5.63 5.66 1.73
C ALA A 76 5.73 4.55 2.79
N ALA A 77 6.90 4.39 3.43
CA ALA A 77 7.09 3.41 4.49
C ALA A 77 6.24 3.70 5.73
N ALA A 78 6.15 4.98 6.14
CA ALA A 78 5.32 5.41 7.27
C ALA A 78 3.83 5.12 7.02
N LYS A 79 3.31 5.44 5.83
CA LYS A 79 1.93 5.11 5.44
C LYS A 79 1.66 3.61 5.49
N MET A 80 2.59 2.81 5.00
CA MET A 80 2.45 1.36 5.02
C MET A 80 2.60 0.78 6.42
N MET A 81 3.34 1.44 7.32
CA MET A 81 3.44 1.06 8.72
C MET A 81 2.07 1.13 9.42
N VAL A 82 1.36 2.25 9.28
CA VAL A 82 -0.02 2.41 9.80
C VAL A 82 -0.99 1.45 9.14
N HIS A 83 -0.80 1.18 7.84
CA HIS A 83 -1.66 0.25 7.12
C HIS A 83 -1.50 -1.20 7.61
N LEU A 84 -0.29 -1.61 8.00
CA LEU A 84 -0.03 -2.94 8.55
C LEU A 84 -0.44 -3.05 10.02
N ASP A 85 -0.18 -2.00 10.81
CA ASP A 85 -0.51 -1.95 12.23
C ASP A 85 -0.94 -0.54 12.61
N SER A 86 -2.22 -0.38 12.93
CA SER A 86 -2.80 0.90 13.33
C SER A 86 -2.21 1.45 14.63
N SER A 87 -1.65 0.60 15.50
CA SER A 87 -1.00 1.04 16.75
C SER A 87 0.30 1.82 16.51
N THR A 88 0.85 1.76 15.29
CA THR A 88 2.10 2.44 14.92
C THR A 88 1.89 3.87 14.40
N GLU A 89 0.67 4.39 14.44
CA GLU A 89 0.30 5.72 13.90
C GLU A 89 1.18 6.86 14.44
N THR A 90 1.42 6.91 15.75
CA THR A 90 2.29 7.92 16.38
C THR A 90 3.73 7.84 15.89
N LYS A 91 4.27 6.62 15.71
CA LYS A 91 5.61 6.41 15.16
C LYS A 91 5.67 6.81 13.68
N ALA A 92 4.61 6.53 12.92
CA ALA A 92 4.52 6.89 11.51
C ALA A 92 4.42 8.41 11.32
N ALA A 93 3.62 9.07 12.15
CA ALA A 93 3.50 10.54 12.17
C ALA A 93 4.84 11.20 12.50
N ALA A 94 5.57 10.66 13.48
CA ALA A 94 6.92 11.12 13.79
C ALA A 94 7.88 10.94 12.59
N LEU A 95 7.86 9.78 11.94
CA LEU A 95 8.70 9.50 10.77
C LEU A 95 8.38 10.39 9.55
N ALA A 96 7.11 10.71 9.34
CA ALA A 96 6.64 11.58 8.27
C ALA A 96 6.92 13.07 8.54
N SER A 97 6.81 13.49 9.81
CA SER A 97 7.03 14.88 10.24
C SER A 97 8.48 15.20 10.54
N ALA A 98 9.34 14.20 10.73
CA ALA A 98 10.78 14.38 10.92
C ALA A 98 11.45 14.78 9.61
N LEU A 99 11.27 16.06 9.27
CA LEU A 99 11.97 16.78 8.23
C LEU A 99 13.29 17.25 8.84
N ASP A 100 14.31 16.39 8.79
CA ASP A 100 15.69 16.74 9.16
C ASP A 100 16.37 17.48 7.99
N GLU A 101 17.34 18.36 8.27
CA GLU A 101 18.02 19.17 7.25
C GLU A 101 18.89 18.32 6.30
N SER A 102 19.30 17.12 6.73
CA SER A 102 20.07 16.17 5.91
C SER A 102 19.27 15.45 4.81
N LEU A 103 17.95 15.68 4.72
CA LEU A 103 17.07 14.93 3.84
C LEU A 103 16.96 15.52 2.43
N ASN A 104 17.15 14.67 1.43
CA ASN A 104 17.01 15.03 0.03
C ASN A 104 15.54 15.18 -0.38
N ASN A 105 15.26 16.12 -1.30
CA ASN A 105 13.94 16.42 -1.88
C ASN A 105 12.89 17.03 -0.92
N ARG A 106 13.28 18.05 -0.14
CA ARG A 106 12.37 18.97 0.57
C ARG A 106 11.69 19.94 -0.40
N THR A 107 10.79 19.47 -1.25
CA THR A 107 9.96 20.35 -2.08
C THR A 107 8.49 20.13 -1.74
N ILE A 108 7.73 21.22 -1.58
CA ILE A 108 6.29 21.19 -1.27
C ILE A 108 5.54 20.26 -2.23
N GLN A 109 5.94 20.25 -3.50
CA GLN A 109 5.37 19.35 -4.50
C GLN A 109 5.41 17.88 -4.05
N VAL A 110 6.53 17.38 -3.51
CA VAL A 110 6.66 15.97 -3.09
C VAL A 110 5.62 15.59 -2.01
N LEU A 111 5.27 16.54 -1.12
CA LEU A 111 4.23 16.37 -0.10
C LEU A 111 2.81 16.42 -0.72
N THR A 112 2.62 17.17 -1.80
CA THR A 112 1.35 17.23 -2.55
C THR A 112 1.12 15.97 -3.39
N TRP A 113 2.13 15.48 -4.13
CA TRP A 113 2.05 14.25 -4.92
C TRP A 113 1.78 13.00 -4.07
N THR A 114 2.30 12.99 -2.85
CA THR A 114 2.11 11.86 -1.93
C THR A 114 0.77 11.95 -1.19
N SER A 115 0.19 13.13 -0.98
CA SER A 115 -1.15 13.30 -0.38
C SER A 115 -2.29 13.17 -1.39
N GLY A 116 -2.06 13.48 -2.66
CA GLY A 116 -2.98 13.25 -3.76
C GLY A 116 -2.22 13.17 -5.07
N GLY A 117 -1.89 11.97 -5.54
CA GLY A 117 -1.31 11.81 -6.87
C GLY A 117 -2.29 12.28 -7.96
N PRO A 118 -1.81 12.62 -9.18
CA PRO A 118 -2.65 13.12 -10.28
C PRO A 118 -3.63 12.09 -10.86
N TYR A 119 -3.59 10.85 -10.35
CA TYR A 119 -4.55 9.78 -10.65
C TYR A 119 -5.40 9.41 -9.42
N GLY A 120 -5.36 10.22 -8.36
CA GLY A 120 -6.10 10.03 -7.13
C GLY A 120 -7.53 10.54 -7.27
N HIS A 121 -8.41 9.74 -7.89
CA HIS A 121 -9.79 9.78 -7.44
C HIS A 121 -9.80 9.41 -5.95
N ARG A 122 -10.30 10.35 -5.17
CA ARG A 122 -10.55 10.28 -3.74
C ARG A 122 -11.45 9.08 -3.46
N ASN A 123 -10.85 7.92 -3.20
CA ASN A 123 -11.58 6.77 -2.67
C ASN A 123 -11.80 7.04 -1.17
N THR A 124 -12.77 7.90 -0.88
CA THR A 124 -13.55 7.85 0.35
C THR A 124 -14.18 6.46 0.43
N TRP A 125 -13.50 5.53 1.09
CA TRP A 125 -14.16 4.36 1.69
C TRP A 125 -14.17 4.59 3.21
N ARG A 126 -14.76 5.72 3.61
CA ARG A 126 -15.42 5.80 4.92
C ARG A 126 -16.72 5.03 4.70
N GLY A 127 -16.95 3.98 5.48
CA GLY A 127 -18.18 3.21 5.42
C GLY A 127 -19.38 4.13 5.57
N GLU A 128 -20.17 4.23 4.50
CA GLU A 128 -21.58 4.56 4.63
C GLU A 128 -22.33 3.28 4.28
N GLU A 129 -22.64 2.52 5.33
CA GLU A 129 -23.87 1.75 5.37
C GLU A 129 -25.02 2.74 5.10
N SER A 130 -25.63 2.63 3.95
CA SER A 130 -27.00 3.10 3.75
C SER A 130 -27.71 1.97 3.04
N GLY A 131 -28.47 1.21 3.85
CA GLY A 131 -29.35 0.15 3.39
C GLY A 131 -30.33 0.70 2.37
N GLY A 132 -30.10 0.38 1.10
CA GLY A 132 -31.08 0.46 0.05
C GLY A 132 -31.83 -0.87 -0.02
N GLN A 133 -32.95 -0.97 0.69
CA GLN A 133 -33.93 -2.02 0.49
C GLN A 133 -34.48 -1.90 -0.95
N ILE A 134 -33.98 -2.75 -1.86
CA ILE A 134 -34.53 -2.93 -3.20
C ILE A 134 -35.59 -4.04 -3.16
N ASP A 135 -36.85 -3.67 -2.94
CA ASP A 135 -37.95 -4.59 -3.21
C ASP A 135 -38.24 -4.63 -4.72
N ARG A 136 -38.05 -5.84 -5.27
CA ARG A 136 -38.23 -6.16 -6.69
C ARG A 136 -39.69 -6.03 -7.08
N GLY A 137 -39.92 -5.41 -8.23
CA GLY A 137 -41.20 -5.47 -8.93
C GLY A 137 -41.64 -6.91 -9.17
N LYS A 138 -42.94 -7.17 -8.97
CA LYS A 138 -43.65 -8.26 -9.63
C LYS A 138 -44.39 -7.68 -10.82
N GLU A 139 -44.03 -8.20 -11.98
CA GLU A 139 -44.66 -8.00 -13.26
C GLU A 139 -45.80 -9.02 -13.47
N ALA A 140 -46.78 -8.65 -14.30
CA ALA A 140 -47.75 -9.50 -15.01
C ALA A 140 -48.89 -10.18 -14.21
N ARG A 141 -50.10 -9.62 -14.26
CA ARG A 141 -51.14 -9.90 -15.27
C ARG A 141 -52.37 -9.03 -15.06
#